data_AF-A0A4Q0VN43-F1
#
_entry.id   AF-A0A4Q0VN43-F1
#
_cell.length_a   1.000
_cell.length_b   1.000
_cell.length_c   1.000
_cell.angle_alpha   90.00
_cell.angle_beta   90.00
_cell.angle_gamma   90.00
#
_symmetry.space_group_name_H-M   'P 1'
#
loop_
_entity.id
_entity.type
_entity.pdbx_description
1 polymer ?
#
loop_
_entity_poly.entity_id
_entity_poly.type
_entity_poly.pdbx_seq_one_letter_code
_entity_poly.pdbx_strand_id
1 'polypeptide(L)'
;MQHMPILQDPDIVYSYLADLKRTAREYTTAVTESNCPEVRQQFEQLLQSCLQMQGQVYQLMSQQGWYNTSSSVQSQEIMKQITTYQQTQQKTQQLVQKFVQ
;
A
#
# COMPACT_ATOMS: atom_id res chain seq x y z
N MET A 1 16.58 -13.70 -37.85
CA MET A 1 16.62 -12.75 -36.72
C MET A 1 15.30 -12.92 -35.97
N GLN A 2 15.33 -13.41 -34.73
CA GLN A 2 14.12 -13.50 -33.90
C GLN A 2 13.67 -12.08 -33.55
N HIS A 3 12.43 -11.72 -33.92
CA HIS A 3 11.81 -10.46 -33.51
C HIS A 3 11.52 -10.56 -32.01
N MET A 4 12.19 -9.74 -31.20
CA MET A 4 11.83 -9.59 -29.80
C MET A 4 10.46 -8.91 -29.75
N PRO A 5 9.44 -9.49 -29.09
CA PRO A 5 8.14 -8.84 -28.99
C PRO A 5 8.30 -7.53 -28.20
N ILE A 6 7.83 -6.43 -28.78
CA ILE A 6 7.72 -5.15 -28.09
C ILE A 6 6.61 -5.30 -27.05
N LEU A 7 6.92 -5.07 -25.78
CA LEU A 7 5.92 -5.04 -24.69
C LEU A 7 4.88 -3.98 -25.00
N GLN A 8 3.60 -4.32 -24.86
CA GLN A 8 2.52 -3.35 -25.03
C GLN A 8 2.42 -2.44 -23.79
N ASP A 9 1.83 -1.25 -23.95
CA ASP A 9 1.64 -0.30 -22.85
C ASP A 9 1.02 -0.92 -21.59
N PRO A 10 -0.01 -1.80 -21.67
CA PRO A 10 -0.55 -2.46 -20.49
C PRO A 10 0.52 -3.30 -19.77
N ASP A 11 1.34 -4.06 -20.49
CA ASP A 11 2.37 -4.92 -19.90
C ASP A 11 3.46 -4.10 -19.18
N ILE A 12 3.84 -2.96 -19.77
CA ILE A 12 4.81 -2.02 -19.19
C ILE A 12 4.23 -1.43 -17.90
N VAL A 13 2.99 -0.93 -17.94
CA VAL A 13 2.34 -0.29 -16.80
C VAL A 13 2.04 -1.31 -15.69
N TYR A 14 1.70 -2.55 -16.03
CA TYR A 14 1.56 -3.64 -15.06
C TYR A 14 2.88 -3.98 -14.37
N SER A 15 3.98 -4.04 -15.12
CA SER A 15 5.31 -4.28 -14.57
C SER A 15 5.71 -3.16 -13.59
N TYR A 16 5.48 -1.91 -13.98
CA TYR A 16 5.71 -0.76 -13.11
C TYR A 16 4.83 -0.79 -11.85
N LEU A 17 3.55 -1.14 -11.97
CA LEU A 17 2.66 -1.31 -10.81
C LEU A 17 3.16 -2.41 -9.86
N ALA A 18 3.65 -3.53 -10.39
CA ALA A 18 4.20 -4.63 -9.60
C ALA A 18 5.44 -4.19 -8.82
N ASP A 19 6.34 -3.43 -9.46
CA ASP A 19 7.54 -2.89 -8.82
C ASP A 19 7.20 -1.88 -7.72
N LEU A 20 6.22 -1.00 -7.93
CA LEU A 20 5.75 -0.09 -6.88
C LEU A 20 5.18 -0.86 -5.68
N LYS A 21 4.39 -1.91 -5.90
CA LYS A 21 3.85 -2.77 -4.83
C LYS A 21 4.97 -3.46 -4.05
N ARG A 22 6.01 -3.93 -4.73
CA ARG A 22 7.18 -4.55 -4.11
C ARG A 22 7.96 -3.53 -3.28
N THR A 23 8.28 -2.39 -3.88
CA THR A 23 9.04 -1.30 -3.25
C THR A 23 8.35 -0.77 -1.99
N ALA A 24 7.02 -0.59 -2.03
CA ALA A 24 6.25 -0.17 -0.86
C ALA A 24 6.36 -1.16 0.32
N ARG A 25 6.35 -2.48 0.04
CA ARG A 25 6.56 -3.50 1.10
C ARG A 25 7.96 -3.41 1.68
N GLU A 26 8.98 -3.26 0.84
CA GLU A 26 10.38 -3.15 1.27
C GLU A 26 10.60 -1.91 2.15
N TYR A 27 10.06 -0.74 1.76
CA TYR A 27 10.12 0.46 2.58
C TYR A 27 9.33 0.33 3.87
N THR A 28 8.18 -0.36 3.87
CA THR A 28 7.43 -0.63 5.10
C THR A 28 8.26 -1.44 6.09
N THR A 29 8.91 -2.51 5.63
CA THR A 29 9.85 -3.29 6.46
C THR A 29 10.96 -2.39 6.99
N ALA A 30 11.57 -1.57 6.13
CA ALA A 30 12.65 -0.69 6.53
C ALA A 30 12.22 0.37 7.58
N VAL A 31 11.02 0.95 7.46
CA VAL A 31 10.44 1.83 8.49
C VAL A 31 10.31 1.10 9.82
N THR A 32 9.78 -0.13 9.80
CA THR A 32 9.49 -0.89 11.02
C THR A 32 10.75 -1.43 11.72
N GLU A 33 11.81 -1.71 10.96
CA GLU A 33 13.04 -2.32 11.47
C GLU A 33 14.17 -1.29 11.73
N SER A 34 14.01 -0.04 11.27
CA SER A 34 14.99 1.02 11.51
C SER A 34 15.03 1.44 12.97
N ASN A 35 16.20 1.34 13.60
CA ASN A 35 16.47 1.81 14.96
C ASN A 35 16.87 3.30 15.02
N CYS A 36 17.43 3.85 13.94
CA CYS A 36 17.79 5.26 13.80
C CYS A 36 16.57 6.09 13.36
N PRO A 37 16.15 7.12 14.13
CA PRO A 37 14.99 7.94 13.81
C PRO A 37 15.08 8.63 12.44
N GLU A 38 16.26 9.13 12.06
CA GLU A 38 16.49 9.82 10.80
C GLU A 38 16.33 8.86 9.62
N VAL A 39 16.91 7.65 9.72
CA VAL A 39 16.76 6.61 8.69
C VAL A 39 15.31 6.17 8.56
N ARG A 40 14.60 6.01 9.68
CA ARG A 40 13.15 5.70 9.68
C ARG A 40 12.37 6.78 8.93
N GLN A 41 12.61 8.05 9.25
CA GLN A 41 11.93 9.17 8.60
C GLN A 41 12.17 9.20 7.08
N GLN A 42 13.39 8.88 6.63
CA GLN A 42 13.68 8.78 5.21
C GLN A 42 12.88 7.66 4.53
N PHE A 43 12.78 6.47 5.14
CA PHE A 43 11.95 5.41 4.59
C PHE A 43 10.45 5.73 4.63
N GLU A 44 9.98 6.47 5.63
CA GLU A 44 8.59 6.97 5.67
C GLU A 44 8.31 7.89 4.48
N GLN A 45 9.21 8.82 4.17
CA GLN A 45 9.09 9.71 3.01
C GLN A 45 9.06 8.94 1.69
N LEU A 46 10.01 8.00 1.51
CA LEU A 46 10.07 7.15 0.32
C LEU A 46 8.81 6.28 0.15
N LEU A 47 8.29 5.74 1.25
CA LEU A 47 7.03 5.00 1.26
C LEU A 47 5.87 5.89 0.81
N GLN A 48 5.76 7.12 1.35
CA GLN A 48 4.69 8.05 0.94
C GLN A 48 4.78 8.41 -0.55
N SER A 49 5.98 8.67 -1.08
CA SER A 49 6.17 8.91 -2.51
C SER A 49 5.78 7.68 -3.36
N CYS A 50 6.15 6.47 -2.91
CA CYS A 50 5.77 5.24 -3.60
C CYS A 50 4.25 5.03 -3.64
N LEU A 51 3.54 5.33 -2.54
CA LEU A 51 2.08 5.23 -2.46
C LEU A 51 1.40 6.25 -3.38
N GLN A 52 1.91 7.48 -3.46
CA GLN A 52 1.40 8.50 -4.38
C GLN A 52 1.52 8.06 -5.84
N MET A 53 2.70 7.57 -6.25
CA MET A 53 2.92 7.06 -7.61
C MET A 53 2.03 5.85 -7.91
N GLN A 54 1.89 4.93 -6.96
CA GLN A 54 0.99 3.77 -7.11
C GLN A 54 -0.47 4.21 -7.33
N GLY A 55 -0.94 5.23 -6.62
CA GLY A 55 -2.27 5.81 -6.81
C GLY A 55 -2.47 6.41 -8.20
N GLN A 56 -1.48 7.12 -8.74
CA GLN A 56 -1.52 7.66 -10.10
C GLN A 56 -1.57 6.56 -11.16
N VAL A 57 -0.73 5.53 -11.03
CA VAL A 57 -0.73 4.37 -11.93
C VAL A 57 -2.07 3.65 -11.90
N TYR A 58 -2.63 3.45 -10.71
CA TYR A 58 -3.95 2.84 -10.56
C TYR A 58 -5.04 3.63 -11.27
N GLN A 59 -5.07 4.96 -11.09
CA GLN A 59 -6.03 5.84 -11.77
C GLN A 59 -5.91 5.74 -13.29
N LEU A 60 -4.68 5.78 -13.82
CA LEU A 60 -4.42 5.61 -15.25
C LEU A 60 -4.96 4.26 -15.75
N MET A 61 -4.58 3.16 -15.11
CA MET A 61 -4.99 1.83 -15.54
C MET A 61 -6.51 1.63 -15.43
N SER A 62 -7.16 2.26 -14.45
CA SER A 62 -8.62 2.24 -14.30
C SER A 62 -9.29 3.00 -15.45
N GLN A 63 -8.80 4.19 -15.81
CA GLN A 63 -9.34 4.97 -16.93
C GLN A 63 -9.18 4.26 -18.28
N GLN A 64 -8.08 3.54 -18.47
CA GLN A 64 -7.80 2.78 -19.68
C GLN A 64 -8.49 1.40 -19.73
N GLY A 65 -9.21 1.02 -18.67
CA GLY A 65 -9.83 -0.31 -18.56
C GLY A 65 -8.83 -1.47 -18.44
N TRP A 66 -7.55 -1.17 -18.15
CA TRP A 66 -6.50 -2.17 -18.00
C TRP A 66 -6.54 -2.88 -16.66
N TYR A 67 -7.19 -2.29 -15.65
CA TYR A 67 -7.27 -2.86 -14.30
C TYR A 67 -8.67 -3.35 -13.99
N ASN A 68 -8.81 -4.66 -13.74
CA ASN A 68 -10.05 -5.24 -13.24
C ASN A 68 -10.05 -5.15 -11.72
N THR A 69 -10.75 -4.16 -11.17
CA THR A 69 -10.93 -4.08 -9.72
C THR A 69 -11.81 -5.24 -9.27
N SER A 70 -11.41 -5.92 -8.19
CA SER A 70 -12.32 -6.83 -7.48
C SER A 70 -13.65 -6.13 -7.23
N SER A 71 -14.77 -6.87 -7.40
CA SER A 71 -16.14 -6.39 -7.21
C SER A 71 -16.27 -5.49 -6.00
N SER A 72 -17.12 -4.45 -6.08
CA SER A 72 -17.38 -3.53 -4.98
C SER A 72 -17.57 -4.30 -3.67
N VAL A 73 -16.67 -4.10 -2.71
CA VAL A 73 -16.84 -4.66 -1.36
C VAL A 73 -18.15 -4.09 -0.82
N GLN A 74 -19.03 -4.97 -0.33
CA GLN A 74 -20.29 -4.55 0.26
C GLN A 74 -19.98 -3.61 1.44
N SER A 75 -20.57 -2.41 1.45
CA SER A 75 -20.32 -1.38 2.46
C SER A 75 -20.45 -1.90 3.91
N GLN A 76 -21.26 -2.94 4.12
CA GLN A 76 -21.40 -3.65 5.40
C GLN A 76 -20.09 -4.27 5.90
N GLU A 77 -19.29 -4.90 5.03
CA GLU A 77 -18.03 -5.52 5.44
C GLU A 77 -17.01 -4.44 5.82
N ILE A 78 -16.96 -3.32 5.10
CA ILE A 78 -16.11 -2.16 5.46
C ILE A 78 -16.52 -1.64 6.84
N MET A 79 -17.82 -1.44 7.08
CA MET A 79 -18.32 -0.92 8.35
C MET A 79 -18.02 -1.85 9.53
N LYS A 80 -18.13 -3.17 9.32
CA LYS A 80 -17.73 -4.19 10.30
C LYS A 80 -16.25 -4.06 10.66
N GLN A 81 -15.37 -3.99 9.67
CA GLN A 81 -13.93 -3.84 9.90
C GLN A 81 -13.61 -2.55 10.66
N ILE A 82 -14.20 -1.41 10.26
CA ILE A 82 -14.03 -0.12 10.96
C ILE A 82 -14.42 -0.25 12.44
N THR A 83 -15.56 -0.87 12.72
CA THR A 83 -16.06 -1.07 14.09
C THR A 83 -15.10 -1.94 14.90
N THR A 84 -14.59 -3.03 14.31
CA THR A 84 -13.59 -3.90 14.94
C THR A 84 -12.30 -3.14 15.25
N TYR A 85 -11.77 -2.35 14.32
CA TYR A 85 -10.55 -1.55 14.54
C TYR A 85 -10.74 -0.51 15.65
N GLN A 86 -11.90 0.17 15.70
CA GLN A 86 -12.21 1.11 16.78
C GLN A 86 -12.25 0.43 18.15
N GLN A 87 -12.89 -0.74 18.24
CA GLN A 87 -12.92 -1.51 19.50
C GLN A 87 -11.53 -1.97 19.92
N THR A 88 -10.72 -2.43 18.96
CA THR A 88 -9.33 -2.82 19.23
C THR A 88 -8.52 -1.64 19.74
N GLN A 89 -8.62 -0.46 19.11
CA GLN A 89 -7.93 0.75 19.59
C GLN A 89 -8.33 1.12 21.02
N GLN A 90 -9.61 1.09 21.35
CA GLN A 90 -10.08 1.38 22.71
C GLN A 90 -9.51 0.40 23.74
N LYS A 91 -9.53 -0.91 23.43
CA LYS A 91 -8.95 -1.94 24.30
C LYS A 91 -7.45 -1.76 24.45
N THR A 92 -6.73 -1.46 23.37
CA THR A 92 -5.29 -1.19 23.42
C THR A 92 -4.99 0.02 24.31
N GLN A 93 -5.75 1.11 24.19
CA GLN A 93 -5.59 2.28 25.04
C GLN A 93 -5.82 1.96 26.53
N GLN A 94 -6.85 1.17 26.84
CA GLN A 94 -7.10 0.72 28.22
C GLN A 94 -5.95 -0.13 28.77
N LEU A 95 -5.39 -1.04 27.95
CA LEU A 95 -4.25 -1.85 28.34
C LEU A 95 -3.02 -0.98 28.60
N VAL A 96 -2.71 -0.02 27.72
CA VAL A 96 -1.60 0.91 27.91
C VAL A 96 -1.76 1.69 29.21
N GLN A 97 -2.95 2.24 29.48
CA GLN A 97 -3.22 2.95 30.74
C GLN A 97 -3.03 2.06 31.98
N LYS A 98 -3.38 0.77 31.89
CA LYS A 98 -3.26 -0.18 33.00
C LYS A 98 -1.82 -0.62 33.30
N PHE A 99 -0.97 -0.68 32.27
CA PHE A 99 0.37 -1.27 32.39
C PHE A 99 1.52 -0.23 32.30
N VAL A 100 1.23 1.02 31.96
CA VAL A 100 2.23 2.12 31.86
C VAL A 100 2.09 3.14 33.00
N GLN A 101 1.12 2.97 33.91
CA GLN A 101 1.10 3.62 35.23
C GLN A 101 1.74 2.71 36.28
#